data_AF-Q9LE21-F1
#
_entry.id   AF-Q9LE21-F1
#
_cell.length_a   1.000
_cell.length_b   1.000
_cell.length_c   1.000
_cell.angle_alpha   90.00
_cell.angle_beta   90.00
_cell.angle_gamma   90.00
#
_symmetry.space_group_name_H-M   'P 1'
#
loop_
_entity.id
_entity.type
_entity.pdbx_description
1 polymer ?
#
loop_
_entity_poly.entity_id
_entity_poly.type
_entity_poly.pdbx_seq_one_letter_code
_entity_poly.pdbx_strand_id
1 'polypeptide(L)' 'AWTKEEDDKIVALVNANGAKKWSAIAQSLPGRIGKQCRERW' A
#
# COMPACT_ATOMS: atom_id res chain seq x y z
N ALA A 1 13.38 2.50 -3.44
CA ALA A 1 13.08 1.08 -3.72
C ALA A 1 11.98 0.60 -2.79
N TRP A 2 11.16 -0.38 -3.16
CA TRP A 2 10.15 -0.99 -2.29
C TRP A 2 10.75 -2.19 -1.57
N THR A 3 10.58 -2.28 -0.26
CA THR A 3 11.00 -3.47 0.49
C THR A 3 9.93 -4.55 0.40
N LYS A 4 10.34 -5.80 0.65
CA LYS A 4 9.42 -6.93 0.66
C LYS A 4 8.32 -6.78 1.72
N GLU A 5 8.65 -6.16 2.86
CA GLU A 5 7.70 -5.87 3.94
C GLU A 5 6.66 -4.82 3.54
N GLU A 6 7.06 -3.80 2.78
CA GLU A 6 6.12 -2.80 2.25
C GLU A 6 5.18 -3.42 1.22
N ASP A 7 5.71 -4.24 0.31
CA ASP A 7 4.93 -4.93 -0.72
C ASP A 7 3.92 -5.91 -0.08
N ASP A 8 4.35 -6.70 0.90
CA ASP A 8 3.49 -7.63 1.65
C ASP A 8 2.38 -6.90 2.41
N LYS A 9 2.70 -5.75 3.03
CA LYS A 9 1.69 -4.87 3.63
C LYS A 9 0.69 -4.35 2.62
N ILE A 10 1.13 -3.92 1.43
CA ILE A 10 0.20 -3.49 0.37
C ILE A 10 -0.72 -4.66 0.01
N VAL A 11 -0.17 -5.85 -0.27
CA VAL A 11 -0.96 -7.05 -0.62
C VAL A 11 -1.98 -7.38 0.47
N ALA A 12 -1.57 -7.39 1.73
CA ALA A 12 -2.47 -7.66 2.86
C ALA A 12 -3.58 -6.61 2.96
N LEU A 13 -3.24 -5.33 2.85
CA LEU A 13 -4.20 -4.23 2.98
C LEU A 13 -5.13 -4.14 1.76
N VAL A 14 -4.66 -4.45 0.56
CA VAL A 14 -5.46 -4.54 -0.66
C VAL A 14 -6.41 -5.73 -0.59
N ASN A 15 -5.97 -6.89 -0.11
CA ASN A 15 -6.85 -8.03 0.12
C ASN A 15 -7.94 -7.72 1.17
N ALA A 16 -7.58 -7.01 2.24
CA ALA A 16 -8.53 -6.69 3.32
C ALA A 16 -9.51 -5.56 2.95
N ASN A 17 -9.05 -4.49 2.29
CA ASN A 17 -9.83 -3.27 2.05
C ASN A 17 -10.26 -3.08 0.58
N GLY A 18 -9.72 -3.89 -0.34
CA GLY A 18 -9.84 -3.73 -1.77
C GLY A 18 -8.87 -2.70 -2.36
N ALA A 19 -8.53 -2.86 -3.65
CA ALA A 19 -7.63 -2.01 -4.44
C ALA A 19 -8.21 -0.61 -4.78
N LYS A 20 -8.99 -0.03 -3.87
CA LYS A 20 -9.76 1.21 -4.03
C LYS A 20 -9.35 2.27 -3.02
N LYS A 21 -8.83 1.84 -1.87
CA LYS A 21 -8.52 2.70 -0.71
C LYS A 21 -7.02 2.92 -0.53
N TRP A 22 -6.33 3.36 -1.57
CA TRP A 22 -4.88 3.65 -1.54
C TRP A 22 -4.48 4.65 -0.46
N SER A 23 -5.31 5.63 -0.16
CA SER A 23 -5.08 6.59 0.92
C SER A 23 -5.06 5.92 2.29
N ALA A 24 -5.87 4.88 2.50
CA ALA A 24 -5.86 4.11 3.75
C ALA A 24 -4.65 3.16 3.81
N ILE A 25 -4.29 2.53 2.68
CA ILE A 25 -3.12 1.67 2.58
C ILE A 25 -1.84 2.45 2.91
N ALA A 26 -1.72 3.67 2.40
CA ALA A 26 -0.59 4.54 2.67
C ALA A 26 -0.50 5.02 4.13
N GLN A 27 -1.61 5.11 4.86
CA GLN A 27 -1.56 5.41 6.30
C GLN A 27 -0.85 4.31 7.10
N SER A 28 -0.88 3.06 6.62
CA SER A 28 -0.16 1.94 7.24
C SER A 28 1.31 1.83 6.77
N LEU A 29 1.72 2.64 5.80
CA LEU A 29 3.07 2.66 5.24
C LEU A 29 3.73 4.01 5.53
N PRO A 30 4.42 4.15 6.67
CA PRO A 30 5.11 5.41 7.01
C PRO A 30 6.15 5.74 5.94
N GLY A 31 6.08 6.95 5.39
CA GLY A 31 6.97 7.40 4.31
C GLY A 31 6.49 7.08 2.89
N ARG A 32 5.31 6.46 2.73
CA ARG A 32 4.65 6.25 1.42
C ARG A 32 3.34 6.98 1.34
N ILE A 33 3.00 7.44 0.14
CA ILE A 33 1.72 8.08 -0.15
C ILE A 33 0.83 7.17 -1.01
N GLY A 34 -0.49 7.39 -0.95
CA GLY A 34 -1.46 6.55 -1.66
C GLY A 34 -1.20 6.47 -3.16
N LYS A 35 -0.72 7.55 -3.77
CA LYS A 35 -0.32 7.56 -5.18
C LYS A 35 0.79 6.53 -5.47
N GLN A 36 1.82 6.46 -4.63
CA GLN A 36 2.91 5.50 -4.79
C GLN A 36 2.43 4.06 -4.61
N CYS A 37 1.53 3.81 -3.65
CA CYS A 37 0.96 2.48 -3.44
C CYS A 37 0.16 2.02 -4.67
N ARG A 38 -0.60 2.92 -5.30
CA ARG A 38 -1.34 2.66 -6.54
C ARG A 38 -0.43 2.44 -7.76
N GLU A 39 0.67 3.19 -7.88
CA GLU A 39 1.62 3.00 -8.98
C GLU A 39 2.45 1.72 -8.84
N ARG A 40 2.61 1.23 -7.60
CA ARG A 40 3.36 0.00 -7.31
C ARG A 40 2.51 -1.26 -7.46
N TRP A 41 1.25 -1.20 -7.05
CA TRP A 41 0.28 -2.27 -7.20
C TRP A 41 -0.15 -2.47 -8.65
#